data_AF-R7ZIY8-F1
#
_entry.id   AF-R7ZIY8-F1
#
_cell.length_a   1.000
_cell.length_b   1.000
_cell.length_c   1.000
_cell.angle_alpha   90.00
_cell.angle_beta   90.00
_cell.angle_gamma   90.00
#
_symmetry.space_group_name_H-M   'P 1'
#
loop_
_entity.id
_entity.type
_entity.pdbx_description
1 polymer ?
#
loop_
_entity_poly.entity_id
_entity_poly.type
_entity_poly.pdbx_seq_one_letter_code
_entity_poly.pdbx_strand_id
1 'polypeptide(L)'
;MKFDVREKPLKLLWLEAIQRRLKKGDARISYYAEQFRRLDAGFAGEKRVDREWDEIICPNTFFILHNLLLTNGANHTHQLDTLFICNRFMLIIEIKNINGRLDFNGNTHQCTRTKPDGTVEGFPNAINQIHRHIQFLKVFSQNHSLPIEGAIILSNPSAIIATHPNSVPIFHVSGLQSHLQLLFNKYPKSLLTNEQLSRFVQRFRDHHQPQVLPPFIASSRFRHGVLCPKCQYKYQMHYHRGFWKCSICNYASAEIFAEALQDYRLLVRQTITNSQLRAFFGIQSSDSANRLLKKFQFSYTGTFKNRVYLLPDNLQEYMKPFFE
;
A
#
# COMPACT_ATOMS: atom_id res chain seq x y z
N MET A 1 -4.23 1.06 23.04
CA MET A 1 -4.61 1.12 21.63
C MET A 1 -3.32 1.06 20.81
N LYS A 2 -3.18 0.09 19.90
CA LYS A 2 -2.02 0.01 19.00
C LYS A 2 -2.56 -0.17 17.59
N PHE A 3 -2.61 0.91 16.84
CA PHE A 3 -2.87 0.88 15.41
C PHE A 3 -1.52 0.76 14.70
N ASP A 4 -1.40 -0.22 13.81
CA ASP A 4 -0.30 -0.20 12.85
C ASP A 4 -0.68 0.87 11.80
N VAL A 5 0.22 1.78 11.43
CA VAL A 5 -0.10 2.81 10.42
C VAL A 5 -0.26 2.14 9.07
N ARG A 6 -1.34 2.44 8.33
CA ARG A 6 -1.50 1.89 6.98
C ARG A 6 -0.43 2.41 6.04
N GLU A 7 0.48 1.51 5.66
CA GLU A 7 1.50 1.81 4.67
C GLU A 7 0.92 1.87 3.26
N LYS A 8 1.52 2.74 2.45
CA LYS A 8 1.17 2.86 1.05
C LYS A 8 1.61 1.59 0.30
N PRO A 9 0.73 0.94 -0.49
CA PRO A 9 1.11 -0.26 -1.23
C PRO A 9 2.31 -0.01 -2.15
N LEU A 10 3.24 -0.97 -2.18
CA LEU A 10 4.46 -0.93 -2.99
C LEU A 10 4.14 -0.77 -4.48
N LYS A 11 3.07 -1.42 -4.96
CA LYS A 11 2.56 -1.25 -6.32
C LYS A 11 2.09 0.18 -6.60
N LEU A 12 1.54 0.88 -5.60
CA LEU A 12 1.12 2.27 -5.75
C LEU A 12 2.35 3.19 -5.85
N LEU A 13 3.33 3.01 -4.97
CA LEU A 13 4.62 3.72 -5.05
C LEU A 13 5.32 3.48 -6.41
N TRP A 14 5.28 2.25 -6.91
CA TRP A 14 5.80 1.89 -8.22
C TRP A 14 5.07 2.61 -9.36
N LEU A 15 3.74 2.68 -9.32
CA LEU A 15 2.94 3.41 -10.31
C LEU A 15 3.20 4.92 -10.28
N GLU A 16 3.45 5.51 -9.11
CA GLU A 16 3.85 6.93 -8.99
C GLU A 16 5.20 7.18 -9.65
N ALA A 17 6.17 6.30 -9.39
CA ALA A 17 7.47 6.37 -10.04
C ALA A 17 7.34 6.24 -11.57
N ILE A 18 6.45 5.36 -12.07
CA ILE A 18 6.13 5.27 -13.50
C ILE A 18 5.56 6.58 -14.02
N GLN A 19 4.57 7.17 -13.36
CA GLN A 19 3.99 8.44 -13.81
C GLN A 19 5.04 9.56 -13.88
N ARG A 20 5.96 9.60 -12.93
CA ARG A 20 7.09 10.52 -12.96
C ARG A 20 8.07 10.21 -14.07
N ARG A 21 8.38 8.95 -14.38
CA ARG A 21 9.53 8.62 -15.24
C ARG A 21 9.23 8.14 -16.64
N LEU A 22 8.04 7.64 -16.93
CA LEU A 22 7.73 7.10 -18.25
C LEU A 22 7.90 8.18 -19.33
N LYS A 23 8.51 7.81 -20.47
CA LYS A 23 8.70 8.74 -21.60
C LYS A 23 7.35 9.15 -22.21
N LYS A 24 7.26 10.40 -22.66
CA LYS A 24 6.10 10.89 -23.43
C LYS A 24 6.04 10.10 -24.74
N GLY A 25 4.95 9.37 -24.98
CA GLY A 25 4.78 8.50 -26.15
C GLY A 25 4.93 7.00 -25.88
N ASP A 26 5.17 6.59 -24.63
CA ASP A 26 5.13 5.16 -24.29
C ASP A 26 3.74 4.55 -24.50
N ALA A 27 3.67 3.43 -25.21
CA ALA A 27 2.42 2.77 -25.59
C ALA A 27 1.52 2.36 -24.40
N ARG A 28 2.07 2.17 -23.20
CA ARG A 28 1.32 1.78 -21.99
C ARG A 28 1.10 2.93 -21.01
N ILE A 29 1.34 4.18 -21.39
CA ILE A 29 1.16 5.34 -20.51
C ILE A 29 -0.26 5.42 -19.94
N SER A 30 -1.29 5.26 -20.80
CA SER A 30 -2.70 5.30 -20.39
C SER A 30 -3.05 4.12 -19.49
N TYR A 31 -2.49 2.93 -19.75
CA TYR A 31 -2.68 1.75 -18.92
C TYR A 31 -2.17 2.00 -17.49
N TYR A 32 -0.93 2.46 -17.32
CA TYR A 32 -0.38 2.73 -15.98
C TYR A 32 -1.09 3.88 -15.28
N ALA A 33 -1.51 4.91 -16.02
CA ALA A 33 -2.29 6.01 -15.46
C ALA A 33 -3.64 5.52 -14.89
N GLU A 34 -4.32 4.62 -15.60
CA GLU A 34 -5.57 4.02 -15.11
C GLU A 34 -5.36 3.10 -13.91
N GLN A 35 -4.32 2.26 -13.95
CA GLN A 35 -3.96 1.42 -12.79
C GLN A 35 -3.64 2.27 -11.55
N PHE A 36 -2.94 3.40 -11.73
CA PHE A 36 -2.64 4.34 -10.66
C PHE A 36 -3.93 4.92 -10.08
N ARG A 37 -4.80 5.49 -10.91
CA ARG A 37 -6.07 6.09 -10.46
C ARG A 37 -6.91 5.11 -9.64
N ARG A 38 -7.03 3.86 -10.10
CA ARG A 38 -7.80 2.82 -9.41
C ARG A 38 -7.20 2.47 -8.06
N LEU A 39 -5.89 2.25 -7.99
CA LEU A 39 -5.22 1.84 -6.76
C LEU A 39 -5.12 2.99 -5.75
N ASP A 40 -4.88 4.21 -6.22
CA ASP A 40 -4.84 5.42 -5.39
C ASP A 40 -6.22 5.72 -4.80
N ALA A 41 -7.29 5.60 -5.59
CA ALA A 41 -8.66 5.72 -5.10
C ALA A 41 -8.99 4.63 -4.06
N GLY A 42 -8.58 3.38 -4.29
CA GLY A 42 -8.74 2.29 -3.31
C GLY A 42 -8.06 2.62 -1.97
N PHE A 43 -6.77 2.97 -2.03
CA PHE A 43 -5.98 3.35 -0.86
C PHE A 43 -6.53 4.59 -0.13
N ALA A 44 -7.04 5.59 -0.86
CA ALA A 44 -7.70 6.75 -0.26
C ALA A 44 -8.98 6.36 0.50
N GLY A 45 -9.71 5.36 0.00
CA GLY A 45 -10.88 4.81 0.66
C GLY A 45 -10.54 4.02 1.91
N GLU A 46 -9.48 3.23 1.89
CA GLU A 46 -8.95 2.53 3.07
C GLU A 46 -8.56 3.53 4.16
N LYS A 47 -7.76 4.55 3.81
CA LYS A 47 -7.37 5.63 4.74
C LYS A 47 -8.56 6.41 5.30
N ARG A 48 -9.69 6.45 4.60
CA ARG A 48 -10.90 7.08 5.12
C ARG A 48 -11.51 6.25 6.25
N VAL A 49 -11.57 4.93 6.09
CA VAL A 49 -12.01 4.02 7.16
C VAL A 49 -11.04 4.09 8.33
N ASP A 50 -9.74 4.20 8.06
CA ASP A 50 -8.74 4.21 9.13
C ASP A 50 -8.93 5.38 10.12
N ARG A 51 -9.46 6.52 9.67
CA ARG A 51 -9.75 7.68 10.54
C ARG A 51 -10.86 7.42 11.54
N GLU A 52 -11.79 6.53 11.23
CA GLU A 52 -12.86 6.18 12.18
C GLU A 52 -12.30 5.42 13.39
N TRP A 53 -11.15 4.73 13.24
CA TRP A 53 -10.53 4.03 14.37
C TRP A 53 -10.12 4.97 15.50
N ASP A 54 -9.74 6.21 15.18
CA ASP A 54 -9.36 7.21 16.17
C ASP A 54 -10.55 7.64 17.05
N GLU A 55 -11.78 7.55 16.53
CA GLU A 55 -13.01 7.90 17.24
C GLU A 55 -13.64 6.69 17.97
N ILE A 56 -13.16 5.48 17.71
CA ILE A 56 -13.72 4.26 18.29
C ILE A 56 -13.32 4.12 19.76
N ILE A 57 -14.28 4.42 20.63
CA ILE A 57 -14.17 4.15 22.07
C ILE A 57 -14.44 2.66 22.30
N CYS A 58 -13.38 1.89 22.57
CA CYS A 58 -13.48 0.46 22.86
C CYS A 58 -13.07 0.17 24.32
N PRO A 59 -13.91 -0.53 25.10
CA PRO A 59 -13.61 -0.87 26.50
C PRO A 59 -12.53 -1.95 26.67
N ASN A 60 -12.08 -2.56 25.58
CA ASN A 60 -11.18 -3.72 25.58
C ASN A 60 -9.88 -3.42 24.82
N THR A 61 -8.79 -4.11 25.19
CA THR A 61 -7.57 -4.15 24.39
C THR A 61 -7.88 -4.75 23.02
N PHE A 62 -7.47 -4.06 21.97
CA PHE A 62 -7.59 -4.52 20.60
C PHE A 62 -6.37 -4.09 19.76
N PHE A 63 -6.22 -4.75 18.62
CA PHE A 63 -5.20 -4.51 17.62
C PHE A 63 -5.86 -4.39 16.25
N ILE A 64 -5.28 -3.57 15.38
CA ILE A 64 -5.71 -3.42 14.00
C ILE A 64 -4.51 -3.66 13.11
N LEU A 65 -4.64 -4.65 12.24
CA LEU A 65 -3.62 -5.00 11.24
C LEU A 65 -4.15 -4.59 9.87
N HIS A 66 -3.42 -3.74 9.17
CA HIS A 66 -3.78 -3.27 7.83
C HIS A 66 -2.98 -3.99 6.75
N ASN A 67 -3.59 -4.20 5.59
CA ASN A 67 -2.94 -4.79 4.41
C ASN A 67 -2.20 -6.11 4.73
N LEU A 68 -2.79 -6.91 5.61
CA LEU A 68 -2.19 -8.14 6.10
C LEU A 68 -2.21 -9.19 4.99
N LEU A 69 -1.02 -9.46 4.44
CA LEU A 69 -0.78 -10.49 3.44
C LEU A 69 -0.32 -11.79 4.10
N LEU A 70 -1.08 -12.87 3.95
CA LEU A 70 -0.79 -14.19 4.49
C LEU A 70 -0.81 -15.23 3.37
N THR A 71 -0.12 -16.36 3.56
CA THR A 71 -0.11 -17.48 2.61
C THR A 71 -0.59 -18.75 3.28
N ASN A 72 -1.42 -19.52 2.57
CA ASN A 72 -1.82 -20.85 3.01
C ASN A 72 -0.77 -21.92 2.61
N GLY A 73 -0.96 -23.16 3.07
CA GLY A 73 -0.05 -24.28 2.75
C GLY A 73 0.03 -24.66 1.27
N ALA A 74 -0.85 -24.12 0.42
CA ALA A 74 -0.83 -24.27 -1.04
C ALA A 74 -0.23 -23.05 -1.76
N ASN A 75 0.45 -22.15 -1.04
CA ASN A 75 1.01 -20.89 -1.55
C ASN A 75 -0.03 -19.92 -2.16
N HIS A 76 -1.31 -20.07 -1.84
CA HIS A 76 -2.30 -19.04 -2.17
C HIS A 76 -2.24 -17.90 -1.16
N THR A 77 -2.24 -16.68 -1.67
CA THR A 77 -2.18 -15.45 -0.88
C THR A 77 -3.57 -14.95 -0.48
N HIS A 78 -3.66 -14.44 0.73
CA HIS A 78 -4.83 -13.78 1.31
C HIS A 78 -4.40 -12.41 1.78
N GLN A 79 -4.93 -11.36 1.14
CA GLN A 79 -4.71 -9.98 1.54
C GLN A 79 -5.97 -9.47 2.25
N LEU A 80 -5.84 -9.09 3.50
CA LEU A 80 -6.91 -8.52 4.31
C LEU A 80 -6.71 -6.99 4.37
N ASP A 81 -7.70 -6.21 3.91
CA ASP A 81 -7.61 -4.75 3.95
C ASP A 81 -7.45 -4.26 5.39
N THR A 82 -8.30 -4.78 6.29
CA THR A 82 -8.19 -4.58 7.74
C THR A 82 -8.62 -5.83 8.50
N LEU A 83 -7.81 -6.23 9.49
CA LEU A 83 -8.15 -7.25 10.49
C LEU A 83 -8.15 -6.61 11.88
N PHE A 84 -9.34 -6.52 12.48
CA PHE A 84 -9.51 -6.12 13.87
C PHE A 84 -9.47 -7.37 14.76
N ILE A 85 -8.68 -7.32 15.83
CA ILE A 85 -8.51 -8.44 16.76
C ILE A 85 -8.65 -7.91 18.19
N CYS A 86 -9.59 -8.46 18.95
CA CYS A 86 -9.69 -8.23 20.39
C CYS A 86 -9.70 -9.57 21.14
N ASN A 87 -9.81 -9.51 22.47
CA ASN A 87 -9.87 -10.72 23.29
C ASN A 87 -11.21 -11.48 23.22
N ARG A 88 -12.18 -11.03 22.42
CA ARG A 88 -13.52 -11.62 22.30
C ARG A 88 -13.84 -12.17 20.92
N PHE A 89 -13.37 -11.52 19.85
CA PHE A 89 -13.60 -11.91 18.46
C PHE A 89 -12.54 -11.29 17.53
N MET A 90 -12.53 -11.76 16.28
CA MET A 90 -11.86 -11.12 15.14
C MET A 90 -12.89 -10.60 14.14
N LEU A 91 -12.62 -9.47 13.52
CA LEU A 91 -13.44 -8.90 12.46
C LEU A 91 -12.57 -8.61 11.24
N ILE A 92 -12.87 -9.29 10.13
CA ILE A 92 -12.30 -9.00 8.82
C ILE A 92 -13.13 -7.89 8.17
N ILE A 93 -12.49 -6.84 7.71
CA ILE A 93 -13.13 -5.74 7.00
C ILE A 93 -12.56 -5.68 5.59
N GLU A 94 -13.45 -5.79 4.61
CA GLU A 94 -13.17 -5.53 3.20
C GLU A 94 -13.67 -4.12 2.86
N ILE A 95 -12.80 -3.27 2.31
CA ILE A 95 -13.11 -1.86 2.07
C ILE A 95 -13.31 -1.63 0.58
N LYS A 96 -14.47 -1.10 0.18
CA LYS A 96 -14.75 -0.71 -1.21
C LYS A 96 -14.96 0.78 -1.31
N ASN A 97 -14.11 1.44 -2.11
CA ASN A 97 -14.30 2.84 -2.50
C ASN A 97 -14.89 2.92 -3.91
N ILE A 98 -16.19 2.69 -4.02
CA ILE A 98 -16.90 2.60 -5.29
C ILE A 98 -18.10 3.55 -5.24
N ASN A 99 -18.30 4.37 -6.27
CA ASN A 99 -19.48 5.22 -6.40
C ASN A 99 -20.63 4.51 -7.13
N GLY A 100 -21.83 5.09 -7.11
CA GLY A 100 -22.99 4.57 -7.84
C GLY A 100 -23.80 3.56 -7.05
N ARG A 101 -24.80 2.96 -7.70
CA ARG A 101 -25.69 1.96 -7.11
C ARG A 101 -25.08 0.58 -7.20
N LEU A 102 -24.94 -0.11 -6.08
CA LEU A 102 -24.31 -1.42 -5.96
C LEU A 102 -25.35 -2.49 -5.65
N ASP A 103 -25.40 -3.51 -6.49
CA ASP A 103 -26.26 -4.68 -6.34
C ASP A 103 -25.40 -5.95 -6.19
N PHE A 104 -25.51 -6.61 -5.04
CA PHE A 104 -24.80 -7.83 -4.67
C PHE A 104 -25.74 -9.03 -4.80
N ASN A 105 -25.55 -9.82 -5.86
CA ASN A 105 -26.38 -10.99 -6.10
C ASN A 105 -25.76 -12.23 -5.43
N GLY A 106 -26.50 -12.81 -4.49
CA GLY A 106 -26.08 -14.02 -3.75
C GLY A 106 -26.12 -15.30 -4.58
N ASN A 107 -26.98 -15.37 -5.60
CA ASN A 107 -27.14 -16.56 -6.45
C ASN A 107 -26.11 -16.62 -7.57
N THR A 108 -25.89 -15.49 -8.26
CA THR A 108 -24.90 -15.42 -9.35
C THR A 108 -23.50 -15.10 -8.86
N HIS A 109 -23.33 -14.84 -7.56
CA HIS A 109 -22.04 -14.48 -6.97
C HIS A 109 -21.39 -13.26 -7.63
N GLN A 110 -22.20 -12.35 -8.19
CA GLN A 110 -21.76 -11.15 -8.90
C GLN A 110 -22.13 -9.89 -8.13
N CYS A 111 -21.26 -8.89 -8.17
CA CYS A 111 -21.59 -7.51 -7.79
C CYS A 111 -21.72 -6.68 -9.06
N THR A 112 -22.76 -5.84 -9.17
CA THR A 112 -22.91 -4.92 -10.30
C THR A 112 -22.99 -3.49 -9.80
N ARG A 113 -22.44 -2.56 -10.58
CA ARG A 113 -22.54 -1.13 -10.36
C ARG A 113 -23.34 -0.49 -11.47
N THR A 114 -24.37 0.28 -11.12
CA THR A 114 -25.04 1.20 -12.05
C THR A 114 -24.59 2.63 -11.76
N LYS A 115 -24.04 3.31 -12.78
CA LYS A 115 -23.62 4.72 -12.71
C LYS A 115 -24.79 5.67 -12.99
N PRO A 116 -24.64 6.98 -12.70
CA PRO A 116 -25.70 7.97 -12.98
C PRO A 116 -26.10 8.08 -14.46
N ASP A 117 -25.20 7.73 -15.38
CA ASP A 117 -25.44 7.70 -16.83
C ASP A 117 -26.16 6.41 -17.30
N GLY A 118 -26.53 5.52 -16.38
CA GLY A 118 -27.18 4.24 -16.66
C GLY A 118 -26.22 3.11 -17.06
N THR A 119 -24.90 3.36 -17.16
CA THR A 119 -23.95 2.29 -17.48
C THR A 119 -23.84 1.28 -16.35
N VAL A 120 -23.86 -0.01 -16.71
CA VAL A 120 -23.77 -1.14 -15.78
C VAL A 120 -22.43 -1.85 -15.96
N GLU A 121 -21.72 -2.06 -14.84
CA GLU A 121 -20.42 -2.72 -14.82
C GLU A 121 -20.41 -3.87 -13.79
N GLY A 122 -19.80 -4.99 -14.16
CA GLY A 122 -19.63 -6.15 -13.29
C GLY A 122 -18.35 -6.09 -12.46
N PHE A 123 -18.44 -6.52 -11.20
CA PHE A 123 -17.35 -6.60 -10.24
C PHE A 123 -17.33 -7.97 -9.56
N PRO A 124 -16.13 -8.44 -9.14
CA PRO A 124 -16.03 -9.55 -8.22
C PRO A 124 -16.82 -9.28 -6.95
N ASN A 125 -17.58 -10.27 -6.48
CA ASN A 125 -18.40 -10.11 -5.28
C ASN A 125 -17.53 -10.21 -4.00
N ALA A 126 -17.46 -9.10 -3.28
CA ALA A 126 -16.72 -8.96 -2.03
C ALA A 126 -17.21 -9.91 -0.92
N ILE A 127 -18.46 -10.37 -0.97
CA ILE A 127 -19.01 -11.34 0.01
C ILE A 127 -18.25 -12.66 -0.07
N ASN A 128 -17.96 -13.13 -1.29
CA ASN A 128 -17.17 -14.35 -1.49
C ASN A 128 -15.73 -14.17 -1.01
N GLN A 129 -15.17 -12.96 -1.11
CA GLN A 129 -13.84 -12.64 -0.58
C GLN A 129 -13.83 -12.74 0.94
N ILE A 130 -14.81 -12.16 1.63
CA ILE A 130 -15.00 -12.29 3.08
C ILE A 130 -15.12 -13.75 3.50
N HIS A 131 -16.00 -14.54 2.86
CA HIS A 131 -16.18 -15.95 3.21
C HIS A 131 -14.88 -16.76 3.08
N ARG A 132 -14.11 -16.55 2.00
CA ARG A 132 -12.81 -17.19 1.81
C ARG A 132 -11.82 -16.79 2.89
N HIS A 133 -11.79 -15.52 3.28
CA HIS A 133 -10.92 -15.03 4.35
C HIS A 133 -11.30 -15.60 5.71
N ILE A 134 -12.59 -15.70 6.02
CA ILE A 134 -13.08 -16.33 7.26
C ILE A 134 -12.65 -17.81 7.31
N GLN A 135 -12.86 -18.57 6.23
CA GLN A 135 -12.44 -19.98 6.17
C GLN A 135 -10.93 -20.13 6.34
N PHE A 136 -10.15 -19.28 5.67
CA PHE A 136 -8.70 -19.27 5.80
C PHE A 136 -8.27 -18.96 7.24
N LEU A 137 -8.82 -17.92 7.87
CA LEU A 137 -8.46 -17.57 9.25
C LEU A 137 -8.90 -18.62 10.27
N LYS A 138 -10.01 -19.33 10.04
CA LYS A 138 -10.39 -20.48 10.89
C LYS A 138 -9.31 -21.55 10.90
N VAL A 139 -8.69 -21.82 9.75
CA VAL A 139 -7.57 -22.78 9.63
C VAL A 139 -6.29 -22.21 10.21
N PHE A 140 -5.96 -20.95 9.90
CA PHE A 140 -4.75 -20.29 10.40
C PHE A 140 -4.74 -20.15 11.93
N SER A 141 -5.91 -19.93 12.53
CA SER A 141 -6.09 -19.66 13.96
C SER A 141 -6.62 -20.86 14.76
N GLN A 142 -6.51 -22.10 14.26
CA GLN A 142 -7.07 -23.32 14.90
C GLN A 142 -6.76 -23.48 16.40
N ASN A 143 -5.62 -22.96 16.86
CA ASN A 143 -5.21 -23.05 18.27
C ASN A 143 -5.95 -22.04 19.19
N HIS A 144 -6.75 -21.13 18.65
CA HIS A 144 -7.48 -20.10 19.40
C HIS A 144 -8.93 -19.99 18.91
N SER A 145 -9.88 -20.25 19.79
CA SER A 145 -11.32 -20.30 19.48
C SER A 145 -11.99 -18.92 19.45
N LEU A 146 -11.35 -17.89 18.88
CA LEU A 146 -12.03 -16.61 18.69
C LEU A 146 -13.07 -16.72 17.56
N PRO A 147 -14.31 -16.28 17.79
CA PRO A 147 -15.26 -16.02 16.72
C PRO A 147 -14.66 -15.13 15.64
N ILE A 148 -14.92 -15.44 14.37
CA ILE A 148 -14.42 -14.69 13.22
C ILE A 148 -15.62 -14.17 12.44
N GLU A 149 -15.73 -12.85 12.40
CA GLU A 149 -16.78 -12.13 11.68
C GLU A 149 -16.18 -11.42 10.46
N GLY A 150 -17.06 -11.05 9.54
CA GLY A 150 -16.69 -10.31 8.34
C GLY A 150 -17.68 -9.21 8.03
N ALA A 151 -17.20 -8.09 7.50
CA ALA A 151 -18.02 -6.98 7.04
C ALA A 151 -17.44 -6.35 5.77
N ILE A 152 -18.31 -5.79 4.94
CA ILE A 152 -17.92 -4.97 3.79
C ILE A 152 -18.26 -3.52 4.10
N ILE A 153 -17.27 -2.65 4.01
CA ILE A 153 -17.44 -1.22 4.27
C ILE A 153 -17.32 -0.44 2.97
N LEU A 154 -18.36 0.35 2.68
CA LEU A 154 -18.31 1.34 1.62
C LEU A 154 -17.76 2.67 2.17
N SER A 155 -16.56 3.02 1.72
CA SER A 155 -15.92 4.28 2.13
C SER A 155 -16.40 5.48 1.31
N ASN A 156 -17.03 5.25 0.15
CA ASN A 156 -17.67 6.30 -0.62
C ASN A 156 -19.08 6.59 -0.08
N PRO A 157 -19.37 7.81 0.40
CA PRO A 157 -20.70 8.16 0.93
C PRO A 157 -21.77 8.28 -0.16
N SER A 158 -21.37 8.47 -1.42
CA SER A 158 -22.29 8.53 -2.57
C SER A 158 -22.63 7.15 -3.13
N ALA A 159 -22.08 6.07 -2.57
CA ALA A 159 -22.48 4.72 -2.95
C ALA A 159 -23.90 4.44 -2.45
N ILE A 160 -24.69 3.71 -3.22
CA ILE A 160 -26.03 3.28 -2.80
C ILE A 160 -26.02 1.77 -2.69
N ILE A 161 -26.22 1.24 -1.48
CA ILE A 161 -26.41 -0.19 -1.24
C ILE A 161 -27.85 -0.52 -1.62
N ALA A 162 -28.04 -1.24 -2.72
CA ALA A 162 -29.36 -1.52 -3.25
C ALA A 162 -29.87 -2.90 -2.81
N THR A 163 -29.33 -3.96 -3.42
CA THR A 163 -29.65 -5.34 -3.06
C THR A 163 -28.40 -6.05 -2.54
N HIS A 164 -28.58 -6.88 -1.51
CA HIS A 164 -27.53 -7.71 -0.94
C HIS A 164 -28.13 -8.88 -0.17
N PRO A 165 -27.45 -10.04 -0.09
CA PRO A 165 -27.87 -11.11 0.80
C PRO A 165 -27.52 -10.77 2.25
N ASN A 166 -28.30 -11.28 3.20
CA ASN A 166 -28.09 -11.07 4.64
C ASN A 166 -26.93 -11.89 5.23
N SER A 167 -26.06 -12.47 4.41
CA SER A 167 -24.98 -13.37 4.87
C SER A 167 -23.79 -12.63 5.47
N VAL A 168 -23.49 -11.42 4.97
CA VAL A 168 -22.37 -10.58 5.42
C VAL A 168 -22.88 -9.14 5.52
N PRO A 169 -22.71 -8.46 6.67
CA PRO A 169 -23.03 -7.04 6.82
C PRO A 169 -22.32 -6.18 5.76
N ILE A 170 -23.09 -5.32 5.08
CA ILE A 170 -22.57 -4.30 4.16
C ILE A 170 -23.11 -2.95 4.61
N PHE A 171 -22.22 -2.00 4.90
CA PHE A 171 -22.63 -0.69 5.40
C PHE A 171 -21.61 0.39 5.02
N HIS A 172 -22.02 1.66 5.15
CA HIS A 172 -21.12 2.78 4.98
C HIS A 172 -20.19 2.94 6.17
N VAL A 173 -19.01 3.53 5.93
CA VAL A 173 -17.98 3.78 6.96
C VAL A 173 -18.52 4.32 8.30
N SER A 174 -19.52 5.21 8.27
CA SER A 174 -20.18 5.78 9.47
C SER A 174 -20.90 4.76 10.36
N GLY A 175 -21.20 3.56 9.86
CA GLY A 175 -21.83 2.47 10.61
C GLY A 175 -20.84 1.59 11.37
N LEU A 176 -19.53 1.79 11.22
CA LEU A 176 -18.50 0.93 11.81
C LEU A 176 -18.59 0.86 13.34
N GLN A 177 -18.72 2.01 14.01
CA GLN A 177 -18.82 2.07 15.47
C GLN A 177 -20.05 1.30 15.98
N SER A 178 -21.22 1.53 15.37
CA SER A 178 -22.45 0.80 15.73
C SER A 178 -22.32 -0.70 15.49
N HIS A 179 -21.68 -1.11 14.39
CA HIS A 179 -21.46 -2.53 14.11
C HIS A 179 -20.52 -3.20 15.14
N LEU A 180 -19.44 -2.53 15.53
CA LEU A 180 -18.56 -3.02 16.58
C LEU A 180 -19.29 -3.19 17.92
N GLN A 181 -20.15 -2.24 18.28
CA GLN A 181 -20.98 -2.36 19.50
C GLN A 181 -21.90 -3.57 19.45
N LEU A 182 -22.54 -3.84 18.29
CA LEU A 182 -23.35 -5.06 18.11
C LEU A 182 -22.51 -6.33 18.31
N LEU A 183 -21.28 -6.37 17.80
CA LEU A 183 -20.38 -7.51 17.99
C LEU A 183 -19.94 -7.67 19.45
N PHE A 184 -19.65 -6.57 20.16
CA PHE A 184 -19.34 -6.63 21.60
C PHE A 184 -20.51 -7.15 22.43
N ASN A 185 -21.74 -6.81 22.07
CA ASN A 185 -22.95 -7.33 22.71
C ASN A 185 -23.18 -8.81 22.36
N LYS A 186 -22.94 -9.20 21.11
CA LYS A 186 -23.02 -10.60 20.64
C LYS A 186 -21.98 -11.50 21.32
N TYR A 187 -20.78 -10.96 21.58
CA TYR A 187 -19.65 -11.68 22.18
C TYR A 187 -19.22 -11.02 23.49
N PRO A 188 -19.98 -11.17 24.59
CA PRO A 188 -19.69 -10.49 25.85
C PRO A 188 -18.49 -11.08 26.59
N LYS A 189 -18.18 -12.38 26.37
CA LYS A 189 -17.15 -13.11 27.09
C LYS A 189 -15.75 -12.84 26.52
N SER A 190 -14.80 -12.52 27.39
CA SER A 190 -13.36 -12.53 27.04
C SER A 190 -12.85 -13.96 26.96
N LEU A 191 -12.24 -14.31 25.85
CA LEU A 191 -11.68 -15.64 25.57
C LEU A 191 -10.16 -15.68 25.72
N LEU A 192 -9.48 -14.54 25.59
CA LEU A 192 -8.03 -14.41 25.74
C LEU A 192 -7.66 -13.41 26.84
N THR A 193 -6.55 -13.63 27.53
CA THR A 193 -5.89 -12.59 28.32
C THR A 193 -5.19 -11.59 27.40
N ASN A 194 -4.83 -10.39 27.91
CA ASN A 194 -4.07 -9.41 27.12
C ASN A 194 -2.70 -9.95 26.64
N GLU A 195 -2.07 -10.81 27.43
CA GLU A 195 -0.80 -11.46 27.08
C GLU A 195 -1.00 -12.51 25.96
N GLN A 196 -2.04 -13.35 26.08
CA GLN A 196 -2.41 -14.30 25.03
C GLN A 196 -2.78 -13.58 23.73
N LEU A 197 -3.56 -12.50 23.82
CA LEU A 197 -3.92 -11.67 22.66
C LEU A 197 -2.67 -11.08 21.98
N SER A 198 -1.72 -10.56 22.75
CA SER A 198 -0.47 -9.99 22.21
C SER A 198 0.36 -11.06 21.48
N ARG A 199 0.50 -12.26 22.06
CA ARG A 199 1.17 -13.40 21.40
C ARG A 199 0.43 -13.86 20.15
N PHE A 200 -0.90 -13.87 20.20
CA PHE A 200 -1.73 -14.26 19.07
C PHE A 200 -1.59 -13.29 17.89
N VAL A 201 -1.61 -11.98 18.15
CA VAL A 201 -1.37 -10.93 17.15
C VAL A 201 0.04 -11.02 16.58
N GLN A 202 1.04 -11.32 17.42
CA GLN A 202 2.42 -11.48 16.96
C GLN A 202 2.54 -12.58 15.89
N ARG A 203 1.80 -13.69 16.03
CA ARG A 203 1.78 -14.74 14.98
C ARG A 203 1.35 -14.22 13.61
N PHE A 204 0.38 -13.31 13.55
CA PHE A 204 -0.03 -12.71 12.28
C PHE A 204 1.08 -11.84 11.68
N ARG A 205 1.78 -11.08 12.52
CA ARG A 205 2.92 -10.27 12.08
C ARG A 205 4.07 -11.13 11.59
N ASP A 206 4.38 -12.21 12.29
CA ASP A 206 5.47 -13.13 11.92
C ASP A 206 5.20 -13.86 10.60
N HIS A 207 3.92 -14.11 10.27
CA HIS A 207 3.51 -14.76 9.01
C HIS A 207 3.18 -13.75 7.90
N HIS A 208 3.23 -12.45 8.19
CA HIS A 208 2.98 -11.41 7.21
C HIS A 208 4.04 -11.48 6.11
N GLN A 209 3.60 -11.63 4.87
CA GLN A 209 4.48 -11.69 3.72
C GLN A 209 4.87 -10.29 3.25
N PRO A 210 6.15 -10.06 2.92
CA PRO A 210 6.57 -8.78 2.35
C PRO A 210 5.90 -8.56 0.99
N GLN A 211 5.60 -7.29 0.68
CA GLN A 211 5.08 -6.94 -0.63
C GLN A 211 6.15 -7.16 -1.70
N VAL A 212 5.75 -7.79 -2.82
CA VAL A 212 6.65 -8.06 -3.93
C VAL A 212 6.62 -6.90 -4.92
N LEU A 213 7.80 -6.46 -5.37
CA LEU A 213 7.89 -5.45 -6.42
C LEU A 213 7.21 -5.93 -7.70
N PRO A 214 6.49 -5.06 -8.42
CA PRO A 214 5.95 -5.40 -9.73
C PRO A 214 7.06 -5.77 -10.74
N PRO A 215 6.71 -6.43 -11.85
CA PRO A 215 7.68 -6.89 -12.84
C PRO A 215 8.58 -5.75 -13.37
N PHE A 216 9.85 -6.10 -13.65
CA PHE A 216 10.81 -5.17 -14.22
C PHE A 216 10.33 -4.63 -15.57
N ILE A 217 10.50 -3.32 -15.76
CA ILE A 217 10.27 -2.65 -17.03
C ILE A 217 11.63 -2.21 -17.59
N ALA A 218 11.83 -2.42 -18.89
CA ALA A 218 13.05 -2.00 -19.57
C ALA A 218 13.37 -0.52 -19.30
N SER A 219 14.57 -0.25 -18.76
CA SER A 219 14.99 1.09 -18.36
C SER A 219 14.98 2.10 -19.50
N SER A 220 15.09 1.64 -20.75
CA SER A 220 14.98 2.46 -21.95
C SER A 220 13.64 3.19 -22.09
N ARG A 221 12.58 2.73 -21.41
CA ARG A 221 11.25 3.36 -21.38
C ARG A 221 11.17 4.55 -20.42
N PHE A 222 12.16 4.70 -19.54
CA PHE A 222 12.17 5.73 -18.50
C PHE A 222 13.07 6.90 -18.85
N ARG A 223 12.72 8.05 -18.27
CA ARG A 223 13.52 9.26 -18.25
C ARG A 223 14.57 9.15 -17.15
N HIS A 224 15.79 9.47 -17.54
CA HIS A 224 16.97 9.51 -16.69
C HIS A 224 17.12 10.87 -16.00
N GLY A 225 17.99 10.94 -15.00
CA GLY A 225 18.25 12.14 -14.22
C GLY A 225 17.35 12.29 -13.00
N VAL A 226 17.58 13.40 -12.30
CA VAL A 226 16.67 13.92 -11.28
C VAL A 226 15.66 14.83 -11.99
N LEU A 227 14.37 14.63 -11.73
CA LEU A 227 13.29 15.36 -12.40
C LEU A 227 12.75 16.46 -11.47
N CYS A 228 12.47 17.64 -12.01
CA CYS A 228 12.07 18.79 -11.21
C CYS A 228 10.61 18.70 -10.73
N PRO A 229 10.33 18.64 -9.41
CA PRO A 229 8.97 18.52 -8.89
C PRO A 229 8.15 19.80 -9.14
N LYS A 230 8.77 20.99 -9.06
CA LYS A 230 8.11 22.28 -9.33
C LYS A 230 7.68 22.47 -10.79
N CYS A 231 8.26 21.70 -11.71
CA CYS A 231 7.85 21.66 -13.11
C CYS A 231 7.02 20.41 -13.44
N GLN A 232 6.30 19.83 -12.47
CA GLN A 232 5.50 18.61 -12.66
C GLN A 232 6.32 17.47 -13.27
N TYR A 233 7.59 17.33 -12.85
CA TYR A 233 8.53 16.33 -13.35
C TYR A 233 8.77 16.37 -14.86
N LYS A 234 8.49 17.49 -15.55
CA LYS A 234 8.67 17.61 -17.01
C LYS A 234 10.13 17.77 -17.43
N TYR A 235 10.94 18.41 -16.60
CA TYR A 235 12.34 18.75 -16.92
C TYR A 235 13.32 18.07 -15.99
N GLN A 236 14.48 17.70 -16.54
CA GLN A 236 15.61 17.19 -15.78
C GLN A 236 16.37 18.33 -15.11
N MET A 237 16.86 18.09 -13.90
CA MET A 237 17.69 19.00 -13.11
C MET A 237 19.18 18.69 -13.34
N HIS A 238 20.01 19.73 -13.28
CA HIS A 238 21.47 19.59 -13.38
C HIS A 238 22.10 19.52 -11.99
N TYR A 239 23.07 18.63 -11.84
CA TYR A 239 23.83 18.51 -10.60
C TYR A 239 24.95 19.55 -10.56
N HIS A 240 24.99 20.37 -9.51
CA HIS A 240 26.02 21.37 -9.28
C HIS A 240 26.27 21.56 -7.79
N ARG A 241 27.54 21.40 -7.36
CA ARG A 241 28.01 21.62 -5.97
C ARG A 241 27.13 20.97 -4.88
N GLY A 242 26.68 19.73 -5.10
CA GLY A 242 25.88 18.98 -4.12
C GLY A 242 24.38 19.20 -4.20
N PHE A 243 23.90 20.07 -5.09
CA PHE A 243 22.49 20.34 -5.31
C PHE A 243 22.07 19.94 -6.73
N TRP A 244 20.80 19.63 -6.89
CA TRP A 244 20.14 19.57 -8.20
C TRP A 244 19.39 20.86 -8.40
N LYS A 245 19.65 21.55 -9.52
CA LYS A 245 18.97 22.80 -9.88
C LYS A 245 18.23 22.64 -11.20
N CYS A 246 17.01 23.17 -11.26
CA CYS A 246 16.22 23.21 -12.48
C CYS A 246 16.59 24.43 -13.31
N SER A 247 16.86 24.26 -14.60
CA SER A 247 17.15 25.37 -15.53
C SER A 247 15.90 26.16 -15.95
N ILE A 248 14.70 25.61 -15.73
CA ILE A 248 13.44 26.24 -16.17
C ILE A 248 12.82 27.11 -15.07
N CYS A 249 12.72 26.59 -13.84
CA CYS A 249 12.08 27.32 -12.72
C CYS A 249 13.05 27.74 -11.61
N ASN A 250 14.36 27.53 -11.79
CA ASN A 250 15.41 27.83 -10.80
C ASN A 250 15.33 27.11 -9.44
N TYR A 251 14.31 26.27 -9.21
CA TYR A 251 14.22 25.43 -8.01
C TYR A 251 15.49 24.60 -7.83
N ALA A 252 16.05 24.62 -6.63
CA ALA A 252 17.21 23.84 -6.24
C ALA A 252 16.92 23.06 -4.96
N SER A 253 17.35 21.80 -4.90
CA SER A 253 17.26 20.97 -3.69
C SER A 253 18.32 19.88 -3.73
N ALA A 254 18.88 19.54 -2.58
CA ALA A 254 19.69 18.34 -2.41
C ALA A 254 18.80 17.12 -2.13
N GLU A 255 17.70 17.30 -1.40
CA GLU A 255 16.81 16.21 -0.94
C GLU A 255 16.04 15.55 -2.09
N ILE A 256 15.78 16.27 -3.18
CA ILE A 256 15.09 15.72 -4.36
C ILE A 256 15.80 14.50 -4.96
N PHE A 257 17.08 14.32 -4.65
CA PHE A 257 17.82 13.12 -5.03
C PHE A 257 17.30 11.86 -4.34
N ALA A 258 16.77 11.94 -3.13
CA ALA A 258 16.22 10.78 -2.43
C ALA A 258 14.95 10.26 -3.12
N GLU A 259 14.05 11.14 -3.57
CA GLU A 259 12.89 10.74 -4.39
C GLU A 259 13.34 10.16 -5.73
N ALA A 260 14.31 10.79 -6.39
CA ALA A 260 14.82 10.31 -7.66
C ALA A 260 15.50 8.92 -7.54
N LEU A 261 16.20 8.66 -6.43
CA LEU A 261 16.83 7.38 -6.12
C LEU A 261 15.81 6.33 -5.71
N GLN A 262 14.74 6.72 -5.01
CA GLN A 262 13.59 5.86 -4.72
C GLN A 262 12.92 5.37 -6.01
N ASP A 263 12.74 6.24 -6.99
CA ASP A 263 12.19 5.83 -8.28
C ASP A 263 13.11 4.83 -9.01
N TYR A 264 14.43 5.06 -8.99
CA TYR A 264 15.39 4.08 -9.53
C TYR A 264 15.26 2.73 -8.83
N ARG A 265 15.16 2.75 -7.49
CA ARG A 265 15.01 1.55 -6.67
C ARG A 265 13.76 0.75 -7.03
N LEU A 266 12.64 1.44 -7.20
CA LEU A 266 11.33 0.84 -7.50
C LEU A 266 11.25 0.32 -8.94
N LEU A 267 11.83 1.03 -9.92
CA LEU A 267 11.63 0.75 -11.34
C LEU A 267 12.75 -0.06 -11.98
N VAL A 268 13.97 0.10 -11.47
CA VAL A 268 15.19 -0.42 -12.12
C VAL A 268 15.76 -1.55 -11.29
N ARG A 269 16.39 -1.26 -10.16
CA ARG A 269 17.07 -2.25 -9.31
C ARG A 269 17.18 -1.75 -7.87
N GLN A 270 17.14 -2.68 -6.92
CA GLN A 270 17.39 -2.41 -5.50
C GLN A 270 18.88 -2.13 -5.17
N THR A 271 19.77 -2.26 -6.16
CA THR A 271 21.20 -2.03 -6.00
C THR A 271 21.72 -1.03 -7.03
N ILE A 272 22.82 -0.38 -6.68
CA ILE A 272 23.44 0.61 -7.55
C ILE A 272 24.97 0.60 -7.44
N THR A 273 25.66 0.66 -8.57
CA THR A 273 27.10 0.93 -8.65
C THR A 273 27.36 2.40 -8.96
N ASN A 274 28.60 2.86 -8.78
CA ASN A 274 29.00 4.20 -9.21
C ASN A 274 28.68 4.45 -10.70
N SER A 275 29.03 3.48 -11.56
CA SER A 275 28.76 3.58 -13.00
C SER A 275 27.26 3.68 -13.31
N GLN A 276 26.43 2.86 -12.65
CA GLN A 276 24.98 2.92 -12.80
C GLN A 276 24.39 4.24 -12.30
N LEU A 277 24.87 4.76 -11.16
CA LEU A 277 24.45 6.07 -10.65
C LEU A 277 24.74 7.17 -11.67
N ARG A 278 25.94 7.18 -12.23
CA ARG A 278 26.34 8.17 -13.24
C ARG A 278 25.50 8.07 -14.49
N ALA A 279 25.35 6.88 -15.04
CA ALA A 279 24.57 6.63 -16.25
C ALA A 279 23.10 7.01 -16.05
N PHE A 280 22.51 6.66 -14.91
CA PHE A 280 21.09 6.90 -14.67
C PHE A 280 20.80 8.35 -14.28
N PHE A 281 21.65 9.02 -13.49
CA PHE A 281 21.38 10.38 -12.99
C PHE A 281 22.11 11.49 -13.75
N GLY A 282 22.94 11.16 -14.73
CA GLY A 282 23.69 12.13 -15.54
C GLY A 282 24.86 12.78 -14.78
N ILE A 283 25.46 12.07 -13.84
CA ILE A 283 26.61 12.56 -13.05
C ILE A 283 27.90 12.27 -13.82
N GLN A 284 28.59 13.31 -14.26
CA GLN A 284 29.79 13.15 -15.10
C GLN A 284 31.00 12.63 -14.32
N SER A 285 31.26 13.20 -13.14
CA SER A 285 32.44 12.89 -12.31
C SER A 285 32.25 11.62 -11.48
N SER A 286 33.18 10.67 -11.63
CA SER A 286 33.29 9.47 -10.78
C SER A 286 33.43 9.82 -9.30
N ASP A 287 34.23 10.82 -8.98
CA ASP A 287 34.49 11.25 -7.60
C ASP A 287 33.26 11.88 -6.96
N SER A 288 32.49 12.65 -7.73
CA SER A 288 31.22 13.22 -7.28
C SER A 288 30.20 12.12 -6.96
N ALA A 289 30.08 11.12 -7.83
CA ALA A 289 29.23 9.95 -7.61
C ALA A 289 29.68 9.15 -6.37
N ASN A 290 30.99 8.94 -6.18
CA ASN A 290 31.52 8.26 -5.00
C ASN A 290 31.25 9.04 -3.71
N ARG A 291 31.37 10.37 -3.75
CA ARG A 291 31.07 11.24 -2.61
C ARG A 291 29.61 11.13 -2.20
N LEU A 292 28.69 11.15 -3.18
CA LEU A 292 27.25 10.96 -2.91
C LEU A 292 26.98 9.58 -2.31
N LEU A 293 27.52 8.50 -2.89
CA LEU A 293 27.30 7.14 -2.37
C LEU A 293 27.87 6.94 -0.96
N LYS A 294 29.02 7.56 -0.64
CA LYS A 294 29.59 7.54 0.71
C LYS A 294 28.80 8.38 1.70
N LYS A 295 28.25 9.53 1.27
CA LYS A 295 27.50 10.45 2.12
C LYS A 295 26.35 9.75 2.83
N PHE A 296 25.58 8.93 2.10
CA PHE A 296 24.38 8.28 2.63
C PHE A 296 24.64 6.95 3.34
N GLN A 297 25.90 6.53 3.51
CA GLN A 297 26.28 5.34 4.30
C GLN A 297 25.53 4.05 3.94
N PHE A 298 25.13 3.89 2.66
CA PHE A 298 24.47 2.67 2.20
C PHE A 298 25.35 1.44 2.43
N SER A 299 24.75 0.33 2.88
CA SER A 299 25.42 -0.97 2.92
C SER A 299 25.89 -1.37 1.53
N TYR A 300 27.04 -2.04 1.42
CA TYR A 300 27.58 -2.46 0.14
C TYR A 300 28.31 -3.79 0.23
N THR A 301 28.41 -4.46 -0.92
CA THR A 301 29.26 -5.63 -1.11
C THR A 301 30.35 -5.34 -2.13
N GLY A 302 31.39 -6.18 -2.15
CA GLY A 302 32.53 -6.05 -3.05
C GLY A 302 33.54 -4.98 -2.64
N THR A 303 34.69 -4.97 -3.34
CA THR A 303 35.81 -4.07 -3.06
C THR A 303 36.04 -3.12 -4.25
N PHE A 304 36.46 -1.89 -3.94
CA PHE A 304 36.87 -0.86 -4.89
C PHE A 304 35.97 -0.74 -6.14
N LYS A 305 36.41 -1.28 -7.29
CA LYS A 305 35.75 -1.17 -8.60
C LYS A 305 34.48 -2.02 -8.73
N ASN A 306 34.36 -3.09 -7.95
CA ASN A 306 33.21 -4.00 -7.97
C ASN A 306 32.23 -3.71 -6.83
N ARG A 307 32.32 -2.52 -6.21
CA ARG A 307 31.45 -2.13 -5.12
C ARG A 307 30.01 -1.94 -5.62
N VAL A 308 29.09 -2.66 -4.99
CA VAL A 308 27.65 -2.58 -5.25
C VAL A 308 26.96 -2.13 -3.96
N TYR A 309 26.24 -1.02 -4.03
CA TYR A 309 25.49 -0.49 -2.89
C TYR A 309 24.07 -1.04 -2.90
N LEU A 310 23.59 -1.45 -1.72
CA LEU A 310 22.20 -1.83 -1.48
C LEU A 310 21.40 -0.59 -1.10
N LEU A 311 20.32 -0.32 -1.83
CA LEU A 311 19.44 0.81 -1.56
C LEU A 311 18.39 0.39 -0.51
N PRO A 312 18.35 1.05 0.67
CA PRO A 312 17.37 0.75 1.69
C PRO A 312 15.93 1.04 1.23
N ASP A 313 14.96 0.45 1.93
CA ASP A 313 13.56 0.86 1.79
C ASP A 313 13.36 2.31 2.25
N ASN A 314 12.34 2.96 1.70
CA ASN A 314 11.97 4.34 1.98
C ASN A 314 13.17 5.31 1.99
N LEU A 315 13.84 5.44 0.83
CA LEU A 315 15.04 6.28 0.68
C LEU A 315 14.82 7.74 1.09
N GLN A 316 13.60 8.27 0.96
CA GLN A 316 13.28 9.64 1.38
C GLN A 316 13.44 9.82 2.89
N GLU A 317 12.94 8.87 3.69
CA GLU A 317 13.11 8.90 5.15
C GLU A 317 14.55 8.55 5.56
N TYR A 318 15.12 7.51 4.96
CA TYR A 318 16.49 7.08 5.26
C TYR A 318 17.52 8.18 5.00
N MET A 319 17.39 8.92 3.89
CA MET A 319 18.37 9.94 3.50
C MET A 319 18.14 11.29 4.19
N LYS A 320 16.98 11.50 4.83
CA LYS A 320 16.60 12.78 5.46
C LYS A 320 17.65 13.33 6.43
N PRO A 321 18.22 12.54 7.37
CA PRO A 321 19.22 13.04 8.32
C PRO A 321 20.55 13.44 7.69
N PHE A 322 20.78 13.10 6.42
CA PHE A 322 22.01 13.43 5.70
C PHE A 322 21.89 14.74 4.90
N PHE A 323 20.71 15.35 4.83
CA PHE A 323 20.51 16.62 4.14
C PHE A 323 20.52 17.84 5.06
N GLU A 324 20.32 17.61 6.36
CA GLU A 324 20.64 18.53 7.46
C GLU A 324 22.16 18.75 7.55
#